data_AF-A0A9X2PCP1-F1
#
_entry.id   AF-A0A9X2PCP1-F1
#
_cell.length_a   1.000
_cell.length_b   1.000
_cell.length_c   1.000
_cell.angle_alpha   90.00
_cell.angle_beta   90.00
_cell.angle_gamma   90.00
#
_symmetry.space_group_name_H-M   'P 1'
#
loop_
_entity.id
_entity.type
_entity.pdbx_description
1 polymer ?
#
loop_
_entity_poly.entity_id
_entity_poly.type
_entity_poly.pdbx_seq_one_letter_code
_entity_poly.pdbx_strand_id
1 'polypeptide(L)'
;MAKPSAEDRFAIADLFARYMWAIDGGDVDTLVSCFTPDGALESPAVGKYTGADQIRAFATRFAQFRSRGTELRHVLSNMLIDVEGNHAFAKCYLLVFQVRNGASKLLGPGRYEVKLRKDDGEWRFEHRLVVMDHDYELEGI
;
A
#
# COMPACT_ATOMS: atom_id res chain seq x y z
N MET A 1 -22.82 4.56 -1.69
CA MET A 1 -21.84 4.56 -0.59
C MET A 1 -22.52 4.61 0.77
N ALA A 2 -22.38 3.54 1.56
CA ALA A 2 -22.90 3.44 2.92
C ALA A 2 -21.76 3.46 3.94
N LYS A 3 -22.06 3.90 5.17
CA LYS A 3 -21.12 3.81 6.29
C LYS A 3 -20.77 2.32 6.52
N PRO A 4 -19.47 1.96 6.60
CA PRO A 4 -19.06 0.58 6.78
C PRO A 4 -19.54 0.02 8.13
N SER A 5 -19.79 -1.29 8.18
CA SER A 5 -19.90 -2.01 9.43
C SER A 5 -18.58 -1.89 10.23
N ALA A 6 -18.62 -2.14 11.54
CA ALA A 6 -17.40 -2.16 12.34
C ALA A 6 -16.42 -3.24 11.85
N GLU A 7 -16.93 -4.41 11.49
CA GLU A 7 -16.16 -5.53 10.96
C GLU A 7 -15.45 -5.17 9.65
N ASP A 8 -16.17 -4.62 8.67
CA ASP A 8 -15.56 -4.19 7.40
C ASP A 8 -14.51 -3.10 7.64
N ARG A 9 -14.78 -2.16 8.55
CA ARG A 9 -13.83 -1.10 8.89
C ARG A 9 -12.54 -1.67 9.48
N PHE A 10 -12.62 -2.63 10.40
CA PHE A 10 -11.43 -3.27 10.97
C PHE A 10 -10.71 -4.14 9.94
N ALA A 11 -11.43 -4.96 9.17
CA ALA A 11 -10.82 -5.82 8.15
C ALA A 11 -10.07 -5.01 7.07
N ILE A 12 -10.63 -3.88 6.63
CA ILE A 12 -9.96 -2.99 5.68
C ILE A 12 -8.75 -2.31 6.35
N ALA A 13 -8.87 -1.80 7.59
CA ALA A 13 -7.74 -1.21 8.29
C ALA A 13 -6.58 -2.21 8.48
N ASP A 14 -6.91 -3.46 8.81
CA ASP A 14 -5.94 -4.55 8.97
C ASP A 14 -5.28 -4.92 7.64
N LEU A 15 -6.00 -4.88 6.51
CA LEU A 15 -5.41 -5.06 5.19
C LEU A 15 -4.34 -4.00 4.90
N PHE A 16 -4.63 -2.72 5.15
CA PHE A 16 -3.66 -1.64 4.99
C PHE A 16 -2.45 -1.86 5.91
N ALA A 17 -2.68 -2.16 7.20
CA ALA A 17 -1.61 -2.42 8.14
C ALA A 17 -0.72 -3.60 7.68
N ARG A 18 -1.32 -4.71 7.27
CA ARG A 18 -0.62 -5.91 6.77
C ARG A 18 0.24 -5.60 5.55
N TYR A 19 -0.30 -4.85 4.58
CA TYR A 19 0.48 -4.41 3.43
C TYR A 19 1.66 -3.53 3.84
N MET A 20 1.45 -2.54 4.73
CA MET A 20 2.53 -1.62 5.15
C MET A 20 3.64 -2.36 5.90
N TRP A 21 3.27 -3.29 6.78
CA TRP A 21 4.24 -4.15 7.45
C TRP A 21 4.99 -5.07 6.47
N ALA A 22 4.30 -5.62 5.48
CA ALA A 22 4.91 -6.50 4.49
C ALA A 22 5.92 -5.74 3.59
N ILE A 23 5.54 -4.57 3.06
CA ILE A 23 6.45 -3.77 2.22
C ILE A 23 7.67 -3.28 3.01
N ASP A 24 7.48 -2.81 4.25
CA ASP A 24 8.57 -2.31 5.11
C ASP A 24 9.48 -3.44 5.59
N GLY A 25 8.91 -4.63 5.81
CA GLY A 25 9.61 -5.84 6.23
C GLY A 25 10.26 -6.63 5.10
N GLY A 26 9.93 -6.34 3.84
CA GLY A 26 10.39 -7.11 2.68
C GLY A 26 9.71 -8.48 2.53
N ASP A 27 8.51 -8.65 3.09
CA ASP A 27 7.70 -9.87 2.95
C ASP A 27 6.92 -9.82 1.63
N VAL A 28 7.48 -10.48 0.62
CA VAL A 28 6.95 -10.49 -0.74
C VAL A 28 5.62 -11.23 -0.82
N ASP A 29 5.49 -12.39 -0.17
CA ASP A 29 4.30 -13.22 -0.30
C ASP A 29 3.10 -12.59 0.40
N THR A 30 3.30 -12.04 1.60
CA THR A 30 2.24 -11.32 2.31
C THR A 30 1.80 -10.09 1.50
N LEU A 31 2.73 -9.32 0.92
CA LEU A 31 2.39 -8.16 0.12
C LEU A 31 1.52 -8.54 -1.08
N VAL A 32 1.93 -9.57 -1.84
CA VAL A 32 1.17 -10.06 -3.00
C VAL A 32 -0.22 -10.53 -2.59
N SER A 33 -0.35 -11.20 -1.43
CA SER A 33 -1.63 -11.68 -0.92
C SER A 33 -2.64 -10.56 -0.57
N CYS A 34 -2.19 -9.32 -0.41
CA CYS A 34 -3.09 -8.19 -0.13
C CYS A 34 -3.90 -7.75 -1.36
N PHE A 35 -3.59 -8.25 -2.56
CA PHE A 35 -4.25 -7.87 -3.81
C PHE A 35 -5.20 -8.95 -4.29
N THR A 36 -6.23 -8.54 -5.04
CA THR A 36 -6.98 -9.48 -5.88
C THR A 36 -6.07 -10.04 -6.99
N PRO A 37 -6.39 -11.18 -7.61
CA PRO A 37 -5.55 -11.78 -8.66
C PRO A 37 -5.26 -10.84 -9.84
N ASP A 38 -6.23 -9.97 -10.16
CA ASP A 38 -6.22 -8.93 -11.19
C ASP A 38 -5.87 -7.53 -10.66
N GLY A 39 -5.50 -7.42 -9.39
CA GLY A 39 -5.31 -6.15 -8.70
C GLY A 39 -4.12 -5.35 -9.25
N ALA A 40 -4.13 -4.04 -9.00
CA ALA A 40 -3.05 -3.16 -9.43
C ALA A 40 -2.56 -2.23 -8.32
N LEU A 41 -1.27 -1.93 -8.33
CA LEU A 41 -0.68 -0.83 -7.56
C LEU A 41 -0.06 0.20 -8.50
N GLU A 42 -0.23 1.46 -8.15
CA GLU A 42 0.19 2.58 -8.99
C GLU A 42 0.74 3.71 -8.11
N SER A 43 1.83 4.31 -8.54
CA SER A 43 2.42 5.48 -7.90
C SER A 43 3.30 6.24 -8.90
N PRO A 44 3.28 7.59 -8.88
CA PRO A 44 4.16 8.40 -9.72
C PRO A 44 5.64 8.04 -9.57
N ALA A 45 6.08 7.63 -8.38
CA ALA A 45 7.49 7.35 -8.08
C ALA A 45 7.99 5.99 -8.60
N VAL A 46 7.10 5.03 -8.89
CA VAL A 46 7.50 3.65 -9.27
C VAL A 46 6.76 3.11 -10.48
N GLY A 47 5.74 3.80 -10.99
CA GLY A 47 4.91 3.35 -12.10
C GLY A 47 3.72 2.48 -11.66
N LYS A 48 3.22 1.68 -12.59
CA LYS A 48 2.04 0.82 -12.41
C LYS A 48 2.42 -0.66 -12.57
N TYR A 49 1.93 -1.49 -11.65
CA TYR A 49 2.10 -2.95 -11.66
C TYR A 49 0.72 -3.59 -11.53
N THR A 50 0.39 -4.53 -12.42
CA THR A 50 -0.92 -5.19 -12.50
C THR A 50 -0.76 -6.70 -12.47
N GLY A 51 -1.58 -7.36 -11.66
CA GLY A 51 -1.56 -8.81 -11.47
C GLY A 51 -0.41 -9.29 -10.58
N ALA A 52 -0.56 -10.52 -10.08
CA ALA A 52 0.32 -11.11 -9.06
C ALA A 52 1.81 -11.07 -9.44
N ASP A 53 2.17 -11.36 -10.69
CA ASP A 53 3.58 -11.43 -11.12
C ASP A 53 4.27 -10.06 -11.08
N GLN A 54 3.59 -9.02 -11.57
CA GLN A 54 4.16 -7.66 -11.56
C GLN A 54 4.22 -7.10 -10.13
N ILE A 55 3.20 -7.39 -9.32
CA ILE A 55 3.17 -6.98 -7.90
C ILE A 55 4.28 -7.70 -7.13
N ARG A 56 4.56 -8.98 -7.43
CA ARG A 56 5.70 -9.71 -6.86
C ARG A 56 7.04 -9.10 -7.25
N ALA A 57 7.20 -8.67 -8.50
CA ALA A 57 8.40 -7.96 -8.95
C ALA A 57 8.59 -6.64 -8.19
N PHE A 58 7.51 -5.86 -8.02
CA PHE A 58 7.51 -4.67 -7.18
C PHE A 58 7.92 -4.98 -5.74
N ALA A 59 7.29 -5.95 -5.10
CA ALA A 59 7.59 -6.34 -3.72
C ALA A 59 9.05 -6.78 -3.54
N THR A 60 9.57 -7.56 -4.50
CA THR A 60 10.95 -8.03 -4.50
C THR A 60 11.95 -6.88 -4.56
N ARG A 61 11.66 -5.82 -5.34
CA ARG A 61 12.48 -4.61 -5.41
C ARG A 61 12.59 -3.91 -4.05
N PHE A 62 11.47 -3.83 -3.30
CA PHE A 62 11.44 -3.25 -1.96
C PHE A 62 12.14 -4.15 -0.92
N ALA A 63 11.99 -5.47 -1.02
CA ALA A 63 12.75 -6.42 -0.20
C ALA A 63 14.27 -6.27 -0.43
N GLN A 64 14.70 -6.09 -1.67
CA GLN A 64 16.10 -5.80 -2.00
C GLN A 64 16.55 -4.44 -1.45
N PHE A 65 15.70 -3.42 -1.49
CA PHE A 65 15.99 -2.11 -0.89
C PHE A 65 16.26 -2.23 0.61
N ARG A 66 15.44 -3.02 1.32
CA ARG A 66 15.65 -3.39 2.73
C ARG A 66 16.95 -4.13 2.96
N SER A 67 17.23 -5.17 2.16
CA SER A 67 18.46 -5.97 2.29
C SER A 67 19.75 -5.15 2.13
N ARG A 68 19.67 -4.00 1.43
CA ARG A 68 20.78 -3.06 1.23
C ARG A 68 20.90 -2.01 2.36
N GLY A 69 20.19 -2.20 3.46
CA GLY A 69 20.28 -1.37 4.67
C GLY A 69 19.42 -0.10 4.62
N THR A 70 18.44 -0.02 3.70
CA THR A 70 17.47 1.08 3.69
C THR A 70 16.14 0.61 4.23
N GLU A 71 15.70 1.18 5.35
CA GLU A 71 14.40 0.89 5.93
C GLU A 71 13.38 1.95 5.53
N LEU A 72 12.14 1.50 5.31
CA LEU A 72 10.99 2.38 5.16
C LEU A 72 10.09 2.23 6.38
N ARG A 73 9.36 3.31 6.70
CA ARG A 73 8.29 3.32 7.68
C ARG A 73 7.10 4.06 7.10
N HIS A 74 6.10 3.29 6.69
CA HIS A 74 4.83 3.82 6.22
C HIS A 74 3.95 4.18 7.43
N VAL A 75 3.55 5.44 7.49
CA VAL A 75 2.62 5.96 8.50
C VAL A 75 1.37 6.45 7.78
N LEU A 76 0.24 5.82 8.09
CA LEU A 76 -1.06 6.18 7.54
C LEU A 76 -1.88 6.93 8.56
N SER A 77 -2.64 7.93 8.13
CA SER A 77 -3.56 8.65 9.00
C SER A 77 -4.87 9.02 8.30
N ASN A 78 -5.86 9.37 9.11
CA ASN A 78 -7.16 9.91 8.68
C ASN A 78 -7.87 9.03 7.64
N MET A 79 -7.92 7.72 7.90
CA MET A 79 -8.54 6.76 6.98
C MET A 79 -10.06 6.93 6.89
N LEU A 80 -10.53 7.21 5.69
CA LEU A 80 -11.93 7.26 5.31
C LEU A 80 -12.25 6.03 4.46
N ILE A 81 -13.39 5.40 4.74
CA ILE A 81 -13.81 4.13 4.13
C ILE A 81 -15.31 4.24 3.85
N ASP A 82 -15.68 3.95 2.62
CA ASP A 82 -17.05 3.81 2.13
C ASP A 82 -17.23 2.41 1.54
N VAL A 83 -18.28 1.70 1.95
CA VAL A 83 -18.54 0.32 1.49
C VAL A 83 -19.87 0.26 0.73
N GLU A 84 -19.88 -0.55 -0.33
CA GLU A 84 -21.05 -0.83 -1.16
C GLU A 84 -21.04 -2.31 -1.57
N GLY A 85 -21.78 -3.13 -0.81
CA GLY A 85 -21.80 -4.59 -1.00
C GLY A 85 -20.40 -5.20 -0.85
N ASN A 86 -19.90 -5.78 -1.93
CA ASN A 86 -18.57 -6.41 -1.98
C ASN A 86 -17.46 -5.47 -2.51
N HIS A 87 -17.75 -4.19 -2.68
CA HIS A 87 -16.78 -3.18 -3.09
C HIS A 87 -16.62 -2.11 -2.02
N ALA A 88 -15.44 -1.51 -1.95
CA ALA A 88 -15.20 -0.37 -1.08
C ALA A 88 -14.25 0.64 -1.73
N PHE A 89 -14.36 1.89 -1.26
CA PHE A 89 -13.42 2.95 -1.55
C PHE A 89 -12.79 3.41 -0.25
N ALA A 90 -11.48 3.56 -0.24
CA ALA A 90 -10.74 4.08 0.90
C ALA A 90 -9.75 5.16 0.48
N LYS A 91 -9.54 6.12 1.36
CA LYS A 91 -8.45 7.10 1.24
C LYS A 91 -7.85 7.41 2.60
N CYS A 92 -6.56 7.65 2.63
CA CYS A 92 -5.83 8.03 3.83
C CYS A 92 -4.59 8.85 3.46
N TYR A 93 -4.08 9.65 4.38
CA TYR A 93 -2.80 10.31 4.20
C TYR A 93 -1.66 9.30 4.33
N LEU A 94 -0.61 9.53 3.55
CA LEU A 94 0.58 8.71 3.46
C LEU A 94 1.81 9.56 3.80
N LEU A 95 2.51 9.16 4.85
CA LEU A 95 3.86 9.63 5.16
C LEU A 95 4.80 8.43 5.11
N VAL A 96 5.96 8.59 4.47
CA VAL A 96 6.99 7.55 4.41
C VAL A 96 8.30 8.11 4.91
N PHE A 97 8.80 7.54 6.00
CA PHE A 97 10.16 7.82 6.46
C PHE A 97 11.12 6.82 5.86
N GLN A 98 12.23 7.30 5.33
CA GLN A 98 13.36 6.48 4.94
C GLN A 98 14.44 6.59 6.01
N VAL A 99 14.96 5.45 6.47
CA VAL A 99 16.08 5.36 7.39
C VAL A 99 17.24 4.65 6.69
N ARG A 100 18.41 5.29 6.64
CA ARG A 100 19.63 4.73 6.06
C ARG A 100 20.85 5.28 6.78
N ASN A 101 21.81 4.42 7.12
CA ASN A 101 23.04 4.80 7.82
C ASN A 101 22.80 5.64 9.09
N GLY A 102 21.74 5.32 9.85
CA GLY A 102 21.38 6.03 11.08
C GLY A 102 20.70 7.40 10.88
N ALA A 103 20.54 7.86 9.64
CA ALA A 103 19.82 9.08 9.31
C ALA A 103 18.39 8.77 8.85
N SER A 104 17.44 9.63 9.25
CA SER A 104 16.03 9.54 8.86
C SER A 104 15.65 10.76 8.00
N LYS A 105 14.93 10.53 6.90
CA LYS A 105 14.31 11.59 6.09
C LYS A 105 12.85 11.29 5.80
N LEU A 106 12.01 12.31 5.81
CA LEU A 106 10.65 12.23 5.29
C LEU A 106 10.72 12.30 3.76
N LEU A 107 10.14 11.32 3.08
CA LEU A 107 9.96 11.32 1.63
C LEU A 107 8.75 12.19 1.26
N GLY A 108 8.48 12.36 -0.05
CA GLY A 108 7.30 13.09 -0.52
C GLY A 108 6.03 12.61 0.21
N PRO A 109 5.29 13.50 0.91
CA PRO A 109 4.01 13.17 1.47
C PRO A 109 2.94 13.09 0.38
N GLY A 110 1.88 12.37 0.67
CA GLY A 110 0.74 12.27 -0.25
C GLY A 110 -0.42 11.55 0.39
N ARG A 111 -1.18 10.85 -0.45
CA ARG A 111 -2.33 10.06 -0.01
C ARG A 111 -2.50 8.80 -0.83
N TYR A 112 -3.18 7.84 -0.23
CA TYR A 112 -3.75 6.71 -0.93
C TYR A 112 -5.17 7.01 -1.41
N GLU A 113 -5.48 6.56 -2.62
CA GLU A 113 -6.82 6.42 -3.15
C GLU A 113 -6.97 4.97 -3.61
N VAL A 114 -7.88 4.22 -2.99
CA VAL A 114 -7.91 2.76 -3.07
C VAL A 114 -9.32 2.27 -3.39
N LYS A 115 -9.39 1.35 -4.35
CA LYS A 115 -10.55 0.51 -4.61
C LYS A 115 -10.29 -0.88 -4.05
N LEU A 116 -11.27 -1.40 -3.32
CA LEU A 116 -11.21 -2.72 -2.71
C LEU A 116 -12.37 -3.57 -3.19
N ARG A 117 -12.12 -4.88 -3.24
CA ARG A 117 -13.11 -5.89 -3.56
C ARG A 117 -13.02 -7.01 -2.54
N LYS A 118 -14.15 -7.55 -2.08
CA LYS A 118 -14.20 -8.81 -1.35
C LYS A 118 -13.94 -9.95 -2.33
N ASP A 119 -12.93 -10.74 -2.02
CA ASP A 119 -12.52 -11.94 -2.76
C ASP A 119 -12.51 -13.10 -1.77
N ASP A 120 -13.34 -14.11 -1.99
CA ASP A 120 -13.58 -15.23 -1.06
C ASP A 120 -13.84 -14.80 0.41
N GLY A 121 -14.59 -13.71 0.57
CA GLY A 121 -14.98 -13.18 1.89
C GLY A 121 -13.96 -12.26 2.55
N GLU A 122 -12.76 -12.11 1.97
CA GLU A 122 -11.71 -11.22 2.47
C GLU A 122 -11.60 -9.95 1.64
N TRP A 123 -11.39 -8.80 2.29
CA TRP A 123 -11.08 -7.56 1.59
C TRP A 123 -9.67 -7.59 1.00
N ARG A 124 -9.56 -7.25 -0.28
CA ARG A 124 -8.28 -7.13 -0.99
C ARG A 124 -8.22 -5.87 -1.84
N PHE A 125 -7.01 -5.42 -2.16
CA PHE A 125 -6.80 -4.30 -3.06
C PHE A 125 -7.11 -4.71 -4.51
N GLU A 126 -8.11 -4.06 -5.09
CA GLU A 126 -8.38 -4.12 -6.53
C GLU A 126 -7.53 -3.07 -7.27
N HIS A 127 -7.43 -1.86 -6.71
CA HIS A 127 -6.52 -0.83 -7.21
C HIS A 127 -6.02 0.06 -6.08
N ARG A 128 -4.70 0.20 -5.94
CA ARG A 128 -4.04 1.04 -4.93
C ARG A 128 -3.24 2.14 -5.61
N LEU A 129 -3.78 3.35 -5.64
CA LEU A 129 -3.13 4.53 -6.20
C LEU A 129 -2.50 5.40 -5.11
N VAL A 130 -1.25 5.82 -5.33
CA VAL A 130 -0.63 6.92 -4.58
C VAL A 130 -0.79 8.21 -5.36
N VAL A 131 -1.29 9.25 -4.70
CA VAL A 131 -1.24 10.62 -5.20
C VAL A 131 -0.26 11.40 -4.34
N MET A 132 0.77 11.97 -4.96
CA MET A 132 1.78 12.77 -4.28
C MET A 132 1.37 14.23 -4.23
N ASP A 133 1.75 14.94 -3.17
CA ASP A 133 1.50 16.37 -3.05
C ASP A 133 2.46 17.21 -3.92
N HIS A 134 3.60 16.62 -4.32
CA HIS A 134 4.55 17.16 -5.28
C HIS A 134 5.38 16.02 -5.90
N ASP A 135 6.03 16.31 -7.03
CA ASP A 135 6.93 15.36 -7.69
C ASP A 135 8.18 15.11 -6.84
N TYR A 136 8.59 13.85 -6.75
CA TYR A 136 9.86 13.46 -6.13
C TYR A 136 10.35 12.15 -6.73
N GLU A 137 11.66 11.92 -6.64
CA GLU A 137 12.29 10.66 -7.05
C GLU A 137 12.67 9.84 -5.82
N LEU A 138 12.42 8.53 -5.90
CA LEU A 138 12.81 7.59 -4.87
C LEU A 138 14.18 7.00 -5.20
N GLU A 139 15.24 7.60 -4.65
CA GLU A 139 16.61 7.16 -4.89
C GLU A 139 16.86 5.69 -4.50
N GLY A 140 17.37 4.91 -5.45
CA GLY A 140 17.89 3.55 -5.21
C GLY A 140 16.82 2.44 -5.18
N ILE A 141 15.56 2.80 -5.41
CA ILE A 141 14.53 1.87 -5.86
C ILE A 141 14.69 1.75 -7.35
#